data_AF-A0A2A7E1I7-F1
#
_entry.id   AF-A0A2A7E1I7-F1
#
_cell.length_a   1.000
_cell.length_b   1.000
_cell.length_c   1.000
_cell.angle_alpha   90.00
_cell.angle_beta   90.00
_cell.angle_gamma   90.00
#
_symmetry.space_group_name_H-M   'P 1'
#
loop_
_entity.id
_entity.type
_entity.pdbx_description
1 polymer ?
#
loop_
_entity_poly.entity_id
_entity_poly.type
_entity_poly.pdbx_seq_one_letter_code
_entity_poly.pdbx_strand_id
1 'polypeptide(L)'
;MKYTERDFTLELKEKIQCMEKEIERISFKLFKDYSHLYIEKSMELFIELIRDKEDPFETGYSSSISIAVLDEEGKMIEFYTVPIWECCNYFLGVPLQIRLWGSKLSGELVDESYCEIEEELKERLEEFLQFADEE
;
A
#
# COMPACT_ATOMS: atom_id res chain seq x y z
N MET A 1 -5.87 4.52 11.99
CA MET A 1 -5.42 4.81 13.38
C MET A 1 -4.29 5.83 13.41
N LYS A 2 -4.50 6.97 14.07
CA LYS A 2 -3.49 8.04 14.21
C LYS A 2 -2.64 7.89 15.48
N TYR A 3 -1.33 8.11 15.34
CA TYR A 3 -0.33 8.02 16.39
C TYR A 3 0.51 9.30 16.43
N THR A 4 0.78 9.82 17.61
CA THR A 4 1.69 10.94 17.81
C THR A 4 3.11 10.45 18.06
N GLU A 5 4.11 11.33 17.96
CA GLU A 5 5.51 11.00 18.28
C GLU A 5 5.70 10.30 19.65
N ARG A 6 4.82 10.56 20.63
CA ARG A 6 4.88 9.91 21.95
C ARG A 6 4.48 8.43 21.93
N ASP A 7 3.73 8.04 20.91
CA ASP A 7 3.21 6.69 20.72
C ASP A 7 4.20 5.83 19.90
N PHE A 8 5.33 6.39 19.46
CA PHE A 8 6.34 5.71 18.65
C PHE A 8 7.19 4.78 19.53
N THR A 9 6.58 3.66 19.88
CA THR A 9 7.17 2.59 20.70
C THR A 9 7.68 1.46 19.83
N LEU A 10 8.49 0.57 20.42
CA LEU A 10 8.90 -0.67 19.75
C LEU A 10 7.70 -1.54 19.38
N GLU A 11 6.67 -1.59 20.24
CA GLU A 11 5.42 -2.33 19.99
C GLU A 11 4.70 -1.82 18.74
N LEU A 12 4.60 -0.49 18.56
CA LEU A 12 4.01 0.08 17.36
C LEU A 12 4.85 -0.23 16.11
N LYS A 13 6.18 -0.16 16.22
CA LYS A 13 7.09 -0.51 15.11
C LYS A 13 6.90 -1.95 14.67
N GLU A 14 6.84 -2.88 15.63
CA GLU A 14 6.56 -4.29 15.37
C GLU A 14 5.17 -4.50 14.76
N LYS A 15 4.15 -3.77 15.23
CA LYS A 15 2.80 -3.81 14.66
C LYS A 15 2.78 -3.42 13.17
N ILE A 16 3.44 -2.30 12.83
CA ILE A 16 3.56 -1.82 11.44
C ILE A 16 4.26 -2.88 10.57
N GLN A 17 5.42 -3.36 11.01
CA GLN A 17 6.21 -4.34 10.25
C GLN A 17 5.52 -5.69 10.11
N CYS A 18 4.77 -6.14 11.12
CA CYS A 18 3.95 -7.34 11.02
C CYS A 18 2.83 -7.17 9.99
N MET A 19 2.14 -6.01 10.00
CA MET A 19 1.10 -5.71 9.02
C MET A 19 1.68 -5.75 7.58
N GLU A 20 2.79 -5.05 7.36
CA GLU A 20 3.49 -5.02 6.07
C GLU A 20 3.89 -6.42 5.60
N LYS A 21 4.46 -7.24 6.49
CA LYS A 21 4.90 -8.60 6.14
C LYS A 21 3.73 -9.51 5.79
N GLU A 22 2.60 -9.40 6.49
CA GLU A 22 1.41 -10.19 6.16
C GLU A 22 0.83 -9.74 4.81
N ILE A 23 0.79 -8.44 4.54
CA ILE A 23 0.34 -7.89 3.24
C ILE A 23 1.27 -8.31 2.10
N GLU A 24 2.58 -8.30 2.31
CA GLU A 24 3.56 -8.82 1.35
C GLU A 24 3.34 -10.32 1.07
N ARG A 25 3.02 -11.12 2.10
CA ARG A 25 2.66 -12.53 1.89
C ARG A 25 1.36 -12.66 1.07
N ILE A 26 0.38 -11.82 1.34
CA ILE A 26 -0.90 -11.77 0.61
C ILE A 26 -0.66 -11.40 -0.85
N SER A 27 0.18 -10.40 -1.15
CA SER A 27 0.46 -9.98 -2.52
C SER A 27 1.07 -11.11 -3.35
N PHE A 28 2.04 -11.86 -2.79
CA PHE A 28 2.61 -13.03 -3.47
C PHE A 28 1.57 -14.11 -3.77
N LYS A 29 0.64 -14.35 -2.83
CA LYS A 29 -0.45 -15.32 -3.01
C LYS A 29 -1.40 -14.85 -4.11
N LEU A 30 -1.89 -13.61 -4.05
CA LEU A 30 -2.80 -13.04 -5.04
C LEU A 30 -2.17 -13.00 -6.43
N PHE A 31 -0.90 -12.60 -6.53
CA PHE A 31 -0.19 -12.59 -7.80
C PHE A 31 -0.14 -13.99 -8.42
N LYS A 32 0.15 -15.03 -7.61
CA LYS A 32 0.15 -16.41 -8.08
C LYS A 32 -1.25 -16.87 -8.51
N ASP A 33 -2.28 -16.48 -7.74
CA ASP A 33 -3.65 -16.90 -7.97
C ASP A 33 -4.27 -16.21 -9.20
N TYR A 34 -3.90 -14.96 -9.51
CA TYR A 34 -4.53 -14.16 -10.57
C TYR A 34 -3.68 -13.95 -11.83
N SER A 35 -2.33 -14.02 -11.76
CA SER A 35 -1.45 -13.65 -12.90
C SER A 35 -1.80 -14.34 -14.22
N HIS A 36 -2.18 -15.62 -14.17
CA HIS A 36 -2.55 -16.37 -15.37
C HIS A 36 -3.80 -15.80 -16.09
N LEU A 37 -4.79 -15.28 -15.34
CA LEU A 37 -6.00 -14.69 -15.90
C LEU A 37 -5.71 -13.40 -16.68
N TYR A 38 -4.75 -12.61 -16.20
CA TYR A 38 -4.29 -11.40 -16.89
C TYR A 38 -3.47 -11.74 -18.14
N ILE A 39 -2.60 -12.75 -18.06
CA ILE A 39 -1.81 -13.23 -19.20
C ILE A 39 -2.72 -13.73 -20.34
N GLU A 40 -3.84 -14.40 -20.02
CA GLU A 40 -4.82 -14.85 -21.01
C GLU A 40 -5.46 -13.70 -21.81
N LYS A 41 -5.44 -12.49 -21.25
CA LYS A 41 -5.92 -11.25 -21.88
C LYS A 41 -4.78 -10.39 -22.47
N SER A 42 -3.57 -10.94 -22.61
CA SER A 42 -2.38 -10.19 -23.05
C SER A 42 -2.02 -9.01 -22.13
N MET A 43 -2.27 -9.13 -20.83
CA MET A 43 -1.94 -8.13 -19.82
C MET A 43 -0.87 -8.64 -18.85
N GLU A 44 -0.13 -7.71 -18.25
CA GLU A 44 0.83 -7.99 -17.19
C GLU A 44 0.34 -7.42 -15.86
N LEU A 45 0.26 -8.28 -14.84
CA LEU A 45 -0.16 -7.91 -13.49
C LEU A 45 1.07 -7.69 -12.61
N PHE A 46 1.06 -6.64 -11.78
CA PHE A 46 2.00 -6.44 -10.69
C PHE A 46 1.23 -6.22 -9.41
N ILE A 47 1.67 -6.86 -8.33
CA ILE A 47 1.16 -6.60 -6.98
C ILE A 47 2.37 -6.46 -6.05
N GLU A 48 2.63 -5.26 -5.57
CA GLU A 48 3.87 -4.94 -4.86
C GLU A 48 3.63 -4.10 -3.60
N LEU A 49 4.33 -4.47 -2.53
CA LEU A 49 4.42 -3.65 -1.32
C LEU A 49 5.56 -2.64 -1.50
N ILE A 50 5.19 -1.38 -1.60
CA ILE A 50 6.10 -0.26 -1.79
C ILE A 50 6.42 0.33 -0.41
N ARG A 51 7.70 0.60 -0.15
CA ARG A 51 8.19 1.31 1.04
C ARG A 51 9.16 2.39 0.58
N ASP A 52 8.94 3.64 1.00
CA ASP A 52 9.80 4.76 0.59
C ASP A 52 11.14 4.77 1.34
N LYS A 53 11.19 4.16 2.52
CA LYS A 53 12.32 4.23 3.46
C LYS A 53 12.43 2.94 4.28
N GLU A 54 13.51 2.80 5.05
CA GLU A 54 13.73 1.60 5.89
C GLU A 54 13.08 1.70 7.27
N ASP A 55 13.14 2.86 7.93
CA ASP A 55 12.61 3.03 9.28
C ASP A 55 11.18 3.61 9.26
N PRO A 56 10.15 2.88 9.73
CA PRO A 56 8.76 3.35 9.74
C PRO A 56 8.56 4.66 10.52
N PHE A 57 9.45 5.01 11.45
CA PHE A 57 9.35 6.28 12.18
C PHE A 57 10.13 7.43 11.55
N GLU A 58 10.80 7.20 10.41
CA GLU A 58 11.46 8.28 9.68
C GLU A 58 10.42 9.21 9.04
N THR A 59 10.65 10.52 9.14
CA THR A 59 9.79 11.50 8.46
C THR A 59 9.79 11.26 6.96
N GLY A 60 8.60 11.19 6.36
CA GLY A 60 8.42 10.90 4.95
C GLY A 60 8.49 9.40 4.64
N TYR A 61 8.52 8.53 5.64
CA TYR A 61 8.27 7.11 5.41
C TYR A 61 6.82 6.93 4.99
N SER A 62 6.59 6.17 3.92
CA SER A 62 5.29 5.59 3.61
C SER A 62 5.47 4.12 3.23
N SER A 63 4.45 3.31 3.54
CA SER A 63 4.29 1.97 3.00
C SER A 63 2.87 1.77 2.48
N SER A 64 2.76 1.11 1.33
CA SER A 64 1.49 0.87 0.65
C SER A 64 1.56 -0.37 -0.23
N ILE A 65 0.44 -1.08 -0.37
CA ILE A 65 0.31 -2.16 -1.35
C ILE A 65 -0.32 -1.60 -2.62
N SER A 66 0.28 -1.90 -3.77
CA SER A 66 -0.20 -1.44 -5.07
C SER A 66 -0.45 -2.59 -6.03
N ILE A 67 -1.51 -2.47 -6.83
CA ILE A 67 -1.79 -3.28 -8.01
C ILE A 67 -1.53 -2.40 -9.23
N ALA A 68 -0.80 -2.90 -10.21
CA ALA A 68 -0.68 -2.29 -11.52
C ALA A 68 -0.96 -3.31 -12.61
N VAL A 69 -1.69 -2.91 -13.64
CA VAL A 69 -1.96 -3.74 -14.82
C VAL A 69 -1.44 -2.99 -16.04
N LEU A 70 -0.63 -3.67 -16.83
CA LEU A 70 -0.08 -3.15 -18.08
C LEU A 70 -0.70 -3.91 -19.26
N ASP A 71 -0.95 -3.19 -20.35
CA ASP A 71 -1.33 -3.79 -21.64
C ASP A 71 -0.12 -4.45 -22.35
N GLU A 72 -0.35 -5.01 -23.53
CA GLU A 72 0.70 -5.65 -24.34
C GLU A 72 1.82 -4.72 -24.78
N GLU A 73 1.60 -3.40 -24.79
CA GLU A 73 2.61 -2.38 -25.10
C GLU A 73 3.41 -1.96 -23.83
N GLY A 74 3.08 -2.52 -22.68
CA GLY A 74 3.67 -2.17 -21.39
C GLY A 74 3.16 -0.85 -20.83
N LYS A 75 2.03 -0.33 -21.35
CA LYS A 75 1.40 0.87 -20.82
C LYS A 75 0.48 0.49 -19.67
N MET A 76 0.63 1.19 -18.55
CA MET A 76 -0.25 1.02 -17.39
C MET A 76 -1.66 1.46 -17.76
N ILE A 77 -2.61 0.52 -17.68
CA ILE A 77 -4.02 0.73 -17.96
C ILE A 77 -4.85 0.80 -16.68
N GLU A 78 -4.44 0.09 -15.63
CA GLU A 78 -5.08 0.13 -14.32
C GLU A 78 -4.07 0.25 -13.18
N PHE A 79 -4.46 0.95 -12.13
CA PHE A 79 -3.64 1.15 -10.93
C PHE A 79 -4.51 1.32 -9.69
N TYR A 80 -4.13 0.63 -8.62
CA TYR A 80 -4.78 0.75 -7.32
C TYR A 80 -3.76 0.70 -6.19
N THR A 81 -3.97 1.48 -5.13
CA THR A 81 -3.09 1.51 -3.97
C THR A 81 -3.88 1.58 -2.67
N VAL A 82 -3.49 0.77 -1.70
CA VAL A 82 -3.96 0.86 -0.31
C VAL A 82 -2.80 1.31 0.58
N PRO A 83 -2.90 2.48 1.25
CA PRO A 83 -1.89 2.92 2.20
C PRO A 83 -1.90 2.03 3.45
N ILE A 84 -0.72 1.71 3.98
CA ILE A 84 -0.56 0.86 5.17
C ILE A 84 -0.08 1.71 6.34
N TRP A 85 1.03 2.41 6.16
CA TRP A 85 1.59 3.30 7.18
C TRP A 85 2.18 4.55 6.54
N GLU A 86 1.85 5.71 7.07
CA GLU A 86 2.49 6.97 6.69
C GLU A 86 3.04 7.68 7.93
N CYS A 87 4.28 8.15 7.86
CA CYS A 87 4.91 8.95 8.90
C CYS A 87 5.28 10.32 8.34
N CYS A 88 4.59 11.38 8.75
CA CYS A 88 4.85 12.72 8.24
C CYS A 88 4.81 13.79 9.34
N ASN A 89 5.44 14.92 9.05
CA ASN A 89 5.35 16.09 9.92
C ASN A 89 4.06 16.85 9.60
N TYR A 90 3.40 17.40 10.61
CA TYR A 90 2.25 18.27 10.43
C TYR A 90 2.56 19.67 10.94
N PHE A 91 2.31 20.68 10.12
CA PHE A 91 2.34 22.08 10.53
C PHE A 91 0.98 22.71 10.28
N LEU A 92 0.32 23.17 11.34
CA LEU A 92 -1.05 23.72 11.28
C LEU A 92 -2.06 22.77 10.59
N GLY A 93 -1.89 21.46 10.76
CA GLY A 93 -2.75 20.43 10.15
C GLY A 93 -2.40 20.07 8.71
N VAL A 94 -1.41 20.72 8.10
CA VAL A 94 -0.92 20.40 6.76
C VAL A 94 0.23 19.40 6.85
N PRO A 95 0.19 18.26 6.14
CA PRO A 95 1.29 17.30 6.11
C PRO A 95 2.49 17.85 5.34
N LEU A 96 3.68 17.50 5.82
CA LEU A 96 4.98 17.95 5.34
C LEU A 96 5.94 16.77 5.30
N GLN A 97 6.61 16.65 4.16
CA GLN A 97 7.69 15.70 3.90
C GLN A 97 9.03 16.14 4.55
N ILE A 98 9.11 17.39 5.04
CA ILE A 98 10.28 17.96 5.70
C ILE A 98 9.97 18.39 7.13
N ARG A 99 10.98 18.36 8.00
CA ARG A 99 10.87 18.85 9.37
C ARG A 99 10.97 20.38 9.38
N LEU A 100 9.90 21.07 9.77
CA LEU A 100 9.89 22.52 9.98
C LEU A 100 9.85 22.85 11.47
N TRP A 101 10.36 24.01 11.87
CA TRP A 101 10.28 24.42 13.26
C TRP A 101 8.82 24.62 13.67
N GLY A 102 8.38 23.91 14.72
CA GLY A 102 6.99 23.90 15.19
C GLY A 102 6.11 22.84 14.53
N SER A 103 6.62 22.05 13.58
CA SER A 103 5.90 20.87 13.09
C SER A 103 5.91 19.74 14.13
N LYS A 104 4.90 18.88 14.09
CA LYS A 104 4.79 17.69 14.94
C LYS A 104 4.85 16.44 14.09
N LEU A 105 5.62 15.45 14.51
CA LEU A 105 5.63 14.14 13.87
C LEU A 105 4.39 13.35 14.30
N SER A 106 3.71 12.76 13.34
CA SER A 106 2.67 11.77 13.59
C SER A 106 2.65 10.74 12.48
N GLY A 107 2.16 9.55 12.82
CA GLY A 107 1.95 8.50 11.86
C GLY A 107 0.50 8.04 11.82
N GLU A 108 0.11 7.48 10.69
CA GLU A 108 -1.22 6.94 10.45
C GLU A 108 -1.07 5.52 9.93
N LEU A 109 -1.56 4.56 10.72
CA LEU A 109 -1.69 3.16 10.32
C LEU A 109 -3.09 2.97 9.75
N VAL A 110 -3.21 2.19 8.69
CA VAL A 110 -4.48 1.70 8.16
C VAL A 110 -5.36 1.12 9.29
N ASP A 111 -6.68 1.39 9.24
CA ASP A 111 -7.63 0.91 10.26
C ASP A 111 -8.09 -0.52 9.95
N GLU A 112 -8.09 -0.87 8.67
CA GLU A 112 -8.40 -2.16 8.10
C GLU A 112 -7.41 -3.24 8.55
N SER A 113 -7.94 -4.44 8.80
CA SER A 113 -7.13 -5.63 9.00
C SER A 113 -6.52 -6.11 7.68
N TYR A 114 -5.46 -6.92 7.75
CA TYR A 114 -4.89 -7.55 6.55
C TYR A 114 -5.89 -8.45 5.81
N CYS A 115 -6.94 -8.97 6.49
CA CYS A 115 -8.00 -9.75 5.84
C CYS A 115 -8.92 -8.85 4.99
N GLU A 116 -9.31 -7.69 5.52
CA GLU A 116 -10.13 -6.72 4.79
C GLU A 116 -9.36 -6.18 3.58
N ILE A 117 -8.06 -5.90 3.75
CA ILE A 117 -7.18 -5.50 2.64
C ILE A 117 -7.07 -6.65 1.61
N GLU A 118 -6.95 -7.92 2.02
CA GLU A 118 -6.95 -9.06 1.07
C GLU A 118 -8.25 -9.13 0.25
N GLU A 119 -9.40 -8.93 0.89
CA GLU A 119 -10.71 -8.92 0.21
C GLU A 119 -10.82 -7.75 -0.78
N GLU A 120 -10.46 -6.55 -0.34
CA GLU A 120 -10.43 -5.35 -1.17
C GLU A 120 -9.54 -5.54 -2.42
N LEU A 121 -8.32 -6.07 -2.26
CA LEU A 121 -7.43 -6.34 -3.39
C LEU A 121 -8.01 -7.36 -4.37
N LYS A 122 -8.72 -8.40 -3.88
CA LYS A 122 -9.38 -9.38 -4.76
C LYS A 122 -10.51 -8.75 -5.56
N GLU A 123 -11.34 -7.94 -4.91
CA GLU A 123 -12.42 -7.20 -5.58
C GLU A 123 -11.85 -6.35 -6.73
N ARG A 124 -10.75 -5.62 -6.49
CA ARG A 124 -10.07 -4.85 -7.54
C ARG A 124 -9.52 -5.70 -8.67
N LEU A 125 -8.90 -6.83 -8.35
CA LEU A 125 -8.38 -7.75 -9.37
C LEU A 125 -9.49 -8.31 -10.25
N GLU A 126 -10.68 -8.55 -9.70
CA GLU A 126 -11.84 -9.05 -10.45
C GLU A 126 -12.50 -7.92 -11.27
N GLU A 127 -12.61 -6.72 -10.73
CA GLU A 127 -13.09 -5.53 -11.45
C GLU A 127 -12.26 -5.26 -12.71
N PHE A 128 -10.93 -5.23 -12.59
CA PHE A 128 -10.03 -4.99 -13.73
C PHE A 128 -10.16 -6.06 -14.82
N LEU A 129 -10.37 -7.32 -14.44
CA LEU A 129 -10.58 -8.40 -15.41
C LEU A 129 -11.92 -8.26 -16.17
N GLN A 130 -12.97 -7.77 -15.50
CA GLN A 130 -14.29 -7.56 -16.11
C GLN A 130 -14.28 -6.40 -17.10
N PHE A 131 -13.66 -5.27 -16.75
CA PHE A 131 -13.56 -4.13 -17.66
C PHE A 131 -12.81 -4.47 -18.95
N ALA A 132 -11.82 -5.37 -18.86
CA ALA A 132 -11.09 -5.87 -20.02
C ALA A 132 -11.94 -6.72 -20.99
N ASP A 133 -13.12 -7.24 -20.57
CA ASP A 133 -14.03 -7.98 -21.46
C ASP A 133 -15.04 -7.07 -22.19
N GLU A 134 -15.14 -5.80 -21.81
CA GLU A 134 -16.11 -4.85 -22.37
C GLU A 134 -15.54 -3.98 -23.53
N GLU A 135 -14.22 -4.03 -23.79
CA GLU A 135 -13.53 -3.37 -24.91
C GLU A 135 -13.29 -4.28 -26.12
#